data_AF-A0A535MT03-F1
#
_entry.id   AF-A0A535MT03-F1
#
_cell.length_a   1.000
_cell.length_b   1.000
_cell.length_c   1.000
_cell.angle_alpha   90.00
_cell.angle_beta   90.00
_cell.angle_gamma   90.00
#
_symmetry.space_group_name_H-M   'P 1'
#
loop_
_entity.id
_entity.type
_entity.pdbx_description
1 polymer ?
#
loop_
_entity_poly.entity_id
_entity_poly.type
_entity_poly.pdbx_seq_one_letter_code
_entity_poly.pdbx_strand_id
1 'polypeptide(L)' 'MSSRSAPSSGFLGVHIGFGDPCGFETGADWDCPSHIDAPASHATVSVDGRPIMENGRFLV' A
#
# COMPACT_ATOMS: atom_id res chain seq x y z
N MET A 1 -20.88 -5.54 10.78
CA MET A 1 -20.84 -4.28 10.01
C MET A 1 -20.01 -4.55 8.77
N SER A 2 -20.57 -4.26 7.59
CA SER A 2 -19.95 -4.62 6.31
C SER A 2 -18.66 -3.83 6.11
N SER A 3 -17.51 -4.52 6.04
CA SER A 3 -16.28 -3.95 5.51
C SER A 3 -16.60 -3.37 4.12
N ARG A 4 -16.44 -2.06 3.97
CA ARG A 4 -16.45 -1.42 2.65
C ARG A 4 -14.98 -1.36 2.24
N SER A 5 -14.57 -2.26 1.35
CA SER A 5 -13.28 -2.12 0.66
C SER A 5 -13.22 -0.73 0.03
N ALA A 6 -12.26 0.09 0.46
CA ALA A 6 -12.04 1.39 -0.15
C ALA A 6 -11.74 1.21 -1.65
N PRO A 7 -12.26 2.07 -2.54
CA PRO A 7 -11.95 1.98 -3.96
C PRO A 7 -10.45 2.17 -4.14
N SER A 8 -9.78 1.20 -4.78
CA SER A 8 -8.35 1.27 -5.07
C SER A 8 -8.05 2.52 -5.89
N SER A 9 -7.43 3.52 -5.25
CA SER A 9 -6.90 4.71 -5.90
C SER A 9 -5.98 4.27 -7.02
N GLY A 10 -6.34 4.57 -8.28
CA GLY A 10 -5.61 4.18 -9.48
C GLY A 10 -4.24 4.85 -9.60
N PHE A 11 -3.31 4.49 -8.71
CA PHE A 11 -1.95 4.97 -8.66
C PHE A 11 -1.01 3.88 -9.17
N LEU A 12 -0.29 4.16 -10.25
CA LEU A 12 0.74 3.29 -10.81
C LEU A 12 2.05 3.52 -10.06
N GLY A 13 2.25 2.83 -8.93
CA GLY A 13 3.44 2.93 -8.09
C GLY A 13 3.24 2.28 -6.72
N VAL A 14 4.09 2.62 -5.75
CA VAL A 14 3.95 2.17 -4.36
C VAL A 14 3.27 3.26 -3.51
N HIS A 15 2.39 2.85 -2.61
CA HIS A 15 1.88 3.70 -1.53
C HIS A 15 2.07 2.99 -0.18
N ILE A 16 2.01 3.77 0.90
CA ILE A 16 2.00 3.26 2.27
C ILE A 16 0.63 3.61 2.86
N GLY A 17 -0.08 2.59 3.34
CA GLY A 17 -1.34 2.77 4.08
C GLY A 17 -1.09 3.01 5.56
N PHE A 18 -1.80 3.97 6.16
CA PHE A 18 -1.83 4.22 7.60
C PHE A 18 -3.24 4.02 8.16
N GLY A 19 -3.33 3.49 9.38
CA GLY A 19 -4.61 3.28 10.05
C GLY A 19 -5.16 1.89 9.77
N ASP A 20 -6.41 1.80 9.29
CA ASP A 20 -7.12 0.51 9.16
C ASP A 20 -6.27 -0.50 8.37
N PRO A 21 -6.03 -1.70 8.90
CA PRO A 21 -5.06 -2.61 8.31
C PRO A 21 -5.63 -3.45 7.17
N CYS A 22 -6.90 -3.25 6.78
CA CYS A 22 -7.56 -4.13 5.83
C CYS A 22 -7.52 -5.60 6.32
N GLY A 23 -8.13 -5.84 7.49
CA GLY A 23 -7.94 -7.09 8.25
C GLY A 23 -8.30 -8.39 7.49
N PHE A 24 -9.13 -8.33 6.44
CA PHE A 24 -9.43 -9.49 5.60
C PHE A 24 -8.22 -9.93 4.76
N GLU A 25 -7.43 -8.98 4.26
CA GLU A 25 -6.26 -9.17 3.42
C GLU A 25 -5.00 -9.43 4.25
N THR A 26 -4.86 -8.75 5.39
CA THR A 26 -3.64 -8.82 6.23
C THR A 26 -3.73 -9.81 7.38
N GLY A 27 -4.94 -10.22 7.77
CA GLY A 27 -5.17 -11.07 8.95
C GLY A 27 -5.03 -10.32 10.28
N ALA A 28 -4.98 -8.99 10.26
CA ALA A 28 -4.93 -8.18 11.47
C ALA A 28 -6.20 -8.35 12.33
N ASP A 29 -6.03 -8.38 13.65
CA ASP A 29 -7.09 -8.54 14.65
C ASP A 29 -7.55 -7.22 15.29
N TRP A 30 -7.09 -6.09 14.74
CA TRP A 30 -7.40 -4.74 15.19
C TRP A 30 -7.99 -3.91 14.04
N ASP A 31 -8.71 -2.85 14.41
CA ASP A 31 -9.32 -1.91 13.48
C ASP A 31 -8.90 -0.46 13.78
N CYS A 32 -9.10 0.42 12.80
CA CYS A 32 -8.95 1.86 12.99
C CYS A 32 -10.05 2.59 12.19
N PRO A 33 -10.68 3.66 12.73
CA PRO A 33 -11.74 4.38 12.01
C PRO A 33 -11.25 5.12 10.75
N SER A 34 -9.94 5.26 10.57
CA SER A 34 -9.34 6.02 9.47
C SER A 34 -8.38 5.13 8.69
N HIS A 35 -8.38 5.31 7.37
CA HIS A 35 -7.40 4.72 6.45
C HIS A 35 -6.87 5.83 5.55
N ILE A 36 -5.55 6.00 5.49
CA ILE A 36 -4.88 7.06 4.73
C ILE A 36 -3.85 6.44 3.80
N ASP A 37 -3.98 6.67 2.49
CA ASP A 37 -3.01 6.29 1.48
C ASP A 37 -1.98 7.40 1.24
N ALA A 38 -0.70 7.10 1.40
CA ALA A 38 0.41 8.00 1.07
C ALA A 38 1.16 7.48 -0.17
N PRO A 39 0.90 8.01 -1.39
CA PRO A 39 1.60 7.59 -2.60
C PRO A 39 3.05 8.07 -2.62
N ALA A 40 3.97 7.19 -3.02
CA ALA A 40 5.40 7.47 -3.13
C ALA A 40 5.81 7.55 -4.60
N SER A 41 5.67 8.74 -5.20
CA SER A 41 5.85 8.97 -6.65
C SER A 41 7.26 8.74 -7.19
N HIS A 42 8.29 8.79 -6.36
CA HIS A 42 9.71 8.65 -6.75
C HIS A 42 10.45 7.61 -5.90
N ALA A 43 9.75 6.57 -5.43
CA ALA A 43 10.35 5.54 -4.59
C ALA A 43 11.41 4.71 -5.33
N THR A 44 12.46 4.32 -4.62
CA THR A 44 13.35 3.20 -4.98
C THR A 44 13.05 2.05 -4.04
N VAL A 45 12.72 0.88 -4.60
CA VAL A 45 12.20 -0.26 -3.84
C VAL A 45 13.06 -1.48 -4.12
N SER A 46 13.48 -2.16 -3.04
CA SER A 46 14.14 -3.45 -3.09
C SER A 46 13.39 -4.44 -2.19
N VAL A 47 13.21 -5.67 -2.66
CA VAL A 47 12.59 -6.76 -1.92
C VAL A 47 13.61 -7.89 -1.82
N ASP A 48 13.91 -8.35 -0.61
CA ASP A 48 14.90 -9.41 -0.36
C ASP A 48 16.26 -9.18 -1.04
N GLY A 49 16.71 -7.91 -1.02
CA GLY A 49 17.96 -7.49 -1.65
C GLY A 49 17.92 -7.38 -3.18
N ARG A 50 16.75 -7.58 -3.82
CA ARG A 50 16.56 -7.43 -5.26
C ARG A 50 15.86 -6.10 -5.56
N PRO A 51 16.48 -5.19 -6.33
CA PRO A 51 15.82 -3.94 -6.71
C PRO A 51 14.70 -4.24 -7.72
N ILE A 52 13.52 -3.67 -7.50
CA ILE A 52 12.33 -3.84 -8.37
C ILE A 52 11.76 -2.51 -8.87
N MET A 53 12.16 -1.40 -8.27
CA MET A 53 11.77 -0.05 -8.68
C MET A 53 12.91 0.91 -8.41
N GLU A 54 13.16 1.83 -9.33
CA GLU A 54 14.09 2.95 -9.15
C GLU A 54 13.41 4.25 -9.59
N ASN A 55 13.44 5.26 -8.72
CA ASN A 55 12.88 6.59 -8.99
C ASN A 55 11.45 6.55 -9.56
N GLY A 56 10.57 5.74 -8.95
CA GLY A 56 9.17 5.60 -9.35
C GLY A 56 8.92 4.76 -10.60
N ARG A 57 9.93 4.06 -11.14
CA ARG A 57 9.81 3.23 -12.34
C ARG A 57 10.18 1.79 -12.04
N PHE A 58 9.32 0.85 -12.44
CA PHE A 58 9.62 -0.58 -12.31
C PHE A 58 10.87 -0.95 -13.12
N LEU A 59 11.72 -1.78 -12.52
CA LEU A 59 12.87 -2.39 -13.16
C LEU A 59 12.39 -3.69 -13.82
N VAL A 60 12.63 -3.83 -15.13
CA VAL A 60 12.24 -5.00 -15.96
C VAL A 60 13.22 -6.15 -15.78
#